data_AF-A0A2W4IUC8-F1
#
_entry.id   AF-A0A2W4IUC8-F1
#
_cell.length_a   1.000
_cell.length_b   1.000
_cell.length_c   1.000
_cell.angle_alpha   90.00
_cell.angle_beta   90.00
_cell.angle_gamma   90.00
#
_symmetry.space_group_name_H-M   'P 1'
#
loop_
_entity.id
_entity.type
_entity.pdbx_description
1 polymer ?
#
loop_
_entity_poly.entity_id
_entity_poly.type
_entity_poly.pdbx_seq_one_letter_code
_entity_poly.pdbx_strand_id
1 'polypeptide(L)'
;MAVNRRGILLGGAGLAALFAVGACGKVEDRQDSGTGGPWSFVDDRKREATAKSTPTNIVAQISAAAALWDLGIKPVGVFGEANGPDDLYGNVDLDAVTWVGKSWGEFDMEKFLDLRPHLLVAPMNTPDQLWYVPEEMADKVAKRCPTVGIKQLSTPVDKVIQRYADLAASLGADLDGPAIADARKAFTAAVDELRAVAEERKDLKVAFVSAAEEFFYWANPDVFSDALLLRDAGINLVQPDVSDEQDRNGAAVSGERSASKNRKLR
;
A
#
# COMPACT_ATOMS: atom_id res chain seq x y z
N MET A 1 39.55 -37.39 -73.90
CA MET A 1 39.03 -37.72 -75.24
C MET A 1 37.52 -37.71 -75.17
N ALA A 2 36.88 -36.97 -76.10
CA ALA A 2 35.54 -37.14 -76.68
C ALA A 2 34.28 -37.18 -75.76
N VAL A 3 33.07 -36.70 -76.09
CA VAL A 3 32.40 -35.92 -77.17
C VAL A 3 31.02 -35.55 -76.54
N ASN A 4 30.63 -34.27 -76.41
CA ASN A 4 29.75 -33.47 -77.28
C ASN A 4 28.22 -33.79 -77.31
N ARG A 5 27.44 -32.73 -76.98
CA ARG A 5 26.16 -32.20 -77.57
C ARG A 5 24.84 -32.99 -77.56
N ARG A 6 23.83 -32.35 -76.93
CA ARG A 6 22.50 -31.90 -77.42
C ARG A 6 21.67 -31.56 -76.16
N GLY A 7 21.00 -30.43 -75.95
CA GLY A 7 20.45 -29.41 -76.84
C GLY A 7 19.00 -29.16 -76.38
N ILE A 8 18.60 -27.88 -76.36
CA ILE A 8 17.23 -27.33 -76.43
C ILE A 8 16.65 -26.72 -75.12
N LEU A 9 16.08 -25.54 -75.37
CA LEU A 9 15.61 -24.41 -74.57
C LEU A 9 14.18 -24.57 -74.03
N LEU A 10 13.75 -23.50 -73.32
CA LEU A 10 12.40 -23.07 -72.89
C LEU A 10 12.13 -23.50 -71.43
N GLY A 11 11.81 -22.64 -70.47
CA GLY A 11 11.31 -21.27 -70.45
C GLY A 11 10.37 -21.20 -69.23
N GLY A 12 10.50 -20.20 -68.36
CA GLY A 12 9.57 -20.07 -67.23
C GLY A 12 10.12 -19.23 -66.09
N ALA A 13 9.47 -18.10 -65.84
CA ALA A 13 9.84 -17.05 -64.94
C ALA A 13 9.67 -17.40 -63.44
N GLY A 14 10.38 -16.67 -62.58
CA GLY A 14 10.02 -16.47 -61.17
C GLY A 14 11.10 -16.84 -60.16
N LEU A 15 12.17 -16.03 -60.07
CA LEU A 15 13.17 -16.12 -59.01
C LEU A 15 13.11 -14.87 -58.13
N ALA A 16 12.52 -14.98 -56.93
CA ALA A 16 12.85 -14.16 -55.76
C ALA A 16 12.11 -14.68 -54.51
N ALA A 17 12.42 -15.90 -54.07
CA ALA A 17 12.15 -16.32 -52.69
C ALA A 17 13.39 -15.97 -51.86
N LEU A 18 13.39 -14.79 -51.24
CA LEU A 18 14.39 -14.44 -50.24
C LEU A 18 14.07 -15.17 -48.94
N PHE A 19 14.86 -16.20 -48.65
CA PHE A 19 15.00 -16.74 -47.31
C PHE A 19 15.72 -15.71 -46.43
N ALA A 20 15.01 -15.15 -45.46
CA ALA A 20 15.63 -14.53 -44.29
C ALA A 20 15.29 -15.39 -43.08
N VAL A 21 16.23 -16.28 -42.71
CA VAL A 21 16.26 -16.90 -41.39
C VAL A 21 16.69 -15.83 -40.40
N GLY A 22 15.70 -15.22 -39.74
CA GLY A 22 15.89 -14.34 -38.59
C GLY A 22 15.71 -15.15 -37.32
N ALA A 23 16.78 -15.20 -36.52
CA ALA A 23 16.89 -15.97 -35.30
C ALA A 23 15.92 -15.52 -34.18
N CYS A 24 15.71 -16.45 -33.27
CA CYS A 24 14.90 -16.42 -32.06
C CYS A 24 14.91 -15.11 -31.27
N GLY A 25 13.71 -14.76 -30.79
CA GLY A 25 13.46 -13.76 -29.78
C GLY A 25 11.97 -13.48 -29.68
N LYS A 26 11.14 -14.52 -29.67
CA LYS A 26 9.72 -14.35 -29.36
C LYS A 26 9.67 -14.00 -27.88
N VAL A 27 9.55 -12.72 -27.57
CA VAL A 27 9.06 -12.28 -26.27
C VAL A 27 7.66 -12.89 -26.20
N GLU A 28 7.53 -13.99 -25.48
CA GLU A 28 6.22 -14.50 -25.10
C GLU A 28 5.55 -13.37 -24.34
N ASP A 29 4.52 -12.77 -24.95
CA ASP A 29 3.58 -11.92 -24.24
C ASP A 29 3.15 -12.71 -23.00
N ARG A 30 3.55 -12.21 -21.82
CA ARG A 30 3.05 -12.71 -20.54
C ARG A 30 1.52 -12.72 -20.68
N GLN A 31 0.93 -13.91 -20.66
CA GLN A 31 -0.51 -14.06 -20.55
C GLN A 31 -0.92 -13.45 -19.21
N ASP A 32 -1.41 -12.20 -19.29
CA ASP A 32 -2.09 -11.50 -18.22
C ASP A 32 -3.26 -12.38 -17.77
N SER A 33 -3.21 -12.83 -16.52
CA SER A 33 -4.31 -13.57 -15.88
C SER A 33 -5.26 -12.62 -15.14
N GLY A 34 -5.29 -11.34 -15.52
CA GLY A 34 -6.25 -10.40 -14.99
C GLY A 34 -7.64 -10.65 -15.57
N THR A 35 -8.65 -10.64 -14.71
CA THR A 35 -10.05 -10.74 -15.12
C THR A 35 -10.55 -9.34 -15.49
N GLY A 36 -11.02 -9.14 -16.72
CA GLY A 36 -11.68 -7.90 -17.14
C GLY A 36 -10.85 -6.99 -18.05
N GLY A 37 -11.37 -5.77 -18.26
CA GLY A 37 -10.79 -4.76 -19.14
C GLY A 37 -9.64 -3.97 -18.50
N PRO A 38 -9.13 -2.93 -19.19
CA PRO A 38 -8.07 -2.08 -18.66
C PRO A 38 -8.44 -1.49 -17.31
N TRP A 39 -7.46 -1.39 -16.42
CA TRP A 39 -7.61 -0.87 -15.05
C TRP A 39 -6.76 0.38 -14.86
N SER A 40 -7.30 1.35 -14.11
CA SER A 40 -6.50 2.46 -13.60
C SER A 40 -6.96 2.91 -12.21
N PHE A 41 -6.02 3.51 -11.47
CA PHE A 41 -6.27 4.10 -10.16
C PHE A 41 -5.34 5.29 -9.94
N VAL A 42 -5.88 6.43 -9.51
CA VAL A 42 -5.08 7.58 -9.09
C VAL A 42 -4.81 7.48 -7.59
N ASP A 43 -3.54 7.39 -7.24
CA ASP A 43 -3.11 7.27 -5.85
C ASP A 43 -2.91 8.64 -5.16
N ASP A 44 -2.46 8.63 -3.91
CA ASP A 44 -2.35 9.86 -3.13
C ASP A 44 -1.09 10.68 -3.46
N ARG A 45 -0.19 10.14 -4.30
CA ARG A 45 0.89 10.90 -4.98
C ARG A 45 0.38 11.66 -6.20
N LYS A 46 -0.92 11.52 -6.52
CA LYS A 46 -1.56 12.03 -7.74
C LYS A 46 -0.97 11.41 -9.00
N ARG A 47 -0.49 10.16 -8.89
CA ARG A 47 0.03 9.38 -10.01
C ARG A 47 -1.02 8.35 -10.41
N GLU A 48 -1.19 8.16 -11.72
CA GLU A 48 -2.09 7.15 -12.25
C GLU A 48 -1.34 5.82 -12.41
N ALA A 49 -1.77 4.80 -11.67
CA ALA A 49 -1.38 3.42 -11.88
C ALA A 49 -2.28 2.82 -12.97
N THR A 50 -1.72 2.12 -13.95
CA THR A 50 -2.49 1.53 -15.06
C THR A 50 -2.07 0.10 -15.35
N ALA A 51 -3.03 -0.75 -15.74
CA ALA A 51 -2.79 -2.13 -16.16
C ALA A 51 -3.72 -2.50 -17.33
N LYS A 52 -3.29 -3.45 -18.17
CA LYS A 52 -4.08 -3.92 -19.33
C LYS A 52 -5.34 -4.69 -18.90
N SER A 53 -5.32 -5.25 -17.71
CA SER A 53 -6.41 -5.99 -17.07
C SER A 53 -6.44 -5.65 -15.57
N THR A 54 -7.56 -5.88 -14.89
CA THR A 54 -7.66 -5.69 -13.43
C THR A 54 -6.60 -6.54 -12.70
N PRO A 55 -5.74 -5.93 -11.85
CA PRO A 55 -4.72 -6.66 -11.12
C PRO A 55 -5.30 -7.78 -10.23
N THR A 56 -4.65 -8.94 -10.25
CA THR A 56 -5.04 -10.14 -9.50
C THR A 56 -3.92 -10.65 -8.60
N ASN A 57 -2.66 -10.64 -9.07
CA ASN A 57 -1.50 -10.93 -8.24
C ASN A 57 -1.02 -9.65 -7.53
N ILE A 58 -1.61 -9.35 -6.38
CA ILE A 58 -1.27 -8.15 -5.61
C ILE A 58 -0.21 -8.49 -4.56
N VAL A 59 0.83 -7.66 -4.46
CA VAL A 59 1.78 -7.67 -3.35
C VAL A 59 1.56 -6.42 -2.51
N ALA A 60 1.35 -6.55 -1.21
CA ALA A 60 1.01 -5.41 -0.37
C ALA A 60 1.87 -5.35 0.91
N GLN A 61 2.18 -4.14 1.37
CA GLN A 61 2.72 -3.97 2.71
C GLN A 61 1.69 -4.52 3.72
N ILE A 62 2.13 -5.19 4.79
CA ILE A 62 1.27 -6.03 5.64
C ILE A 62 0.03 -5.32 6.22
N SER A 63 0.11 -4.04 6.62
CA SER A 63 -1.06 -3.30 7.10
C SER A 63 -1.98 -2.86 5.95
N ALA A 64 -1.43 -2.58 4.77
CA ALA A 64 -2.24 -2.39 3.56
C ALA A 64 -2.91 -3.70 3.12
N ALA A 65 -2.22 -4.83 3.28
CA ALA A 65 -2.77 -6.15 3.02
C ALA A 65 -3.94 -6.42 3.96
N ALA A 66 -3.82 -6.11 5.25
CA ALA A 66 -4.90 -6.24 6.23
C ALA A 66 -6.15 -5.42 5.85
N ALA A 67 -5.97 -4.14 5.50
CA ALA A 67 -7.08 -3.30 5.05
C ALA A 67 -7.78 -3.84 3.80
N LEU A 68 -7.00 -4.30 2.80
CA LEU A 68 -7.53 -4.92 1.59
C LEU A 68 -8.23 -6.25 1.86
N TRP A 69 -7.72 -7.03 2.82
CA TRP A 69 -8.24 -8.34 3.18
C TRP A 69 -9.68 -8.28 3.66
N ASP A 70 -9.98 -7.30 4.52
CA ASP A 70 -11.32 -7.05 5.07
C ASP A 70 -12.29 -6.51 4.02
N LEU A 71 -11.76 -5.89 2.96
CA LEU A 71 -12.51 -5.43 1.79
C LEU A 71 -12.66 -6.52 0.71
N GLY A 72 -12.22 -7.75 0.97
CA GLY A 72 -12.37 -8.90 0.07
C GLY A 72 -11.26 -9.06 -0.97
N ILE A 73 -10.23 -8.21 -0.96
CA ILE A 73 -9.06 -8.35 -1.82
C ILE A 73 -7.98 -9.13 -1.06
N LYS A 74 -7.49 -10.24 -1.63
CA LYS A 74 -6.50 -11.12 -0.99
C LYS A 74 -5.15 -11.02 -1.70
N PRO A 75 -4.19 -10.22 -1.19
CA PRO A 75 -2.84 -10.19 -1.74
C PRO A 75 -2.18 -11.57 -1.73
N VAL A 76 -1.40 -11.88 -2.76
CA VAL A 76 -0.65 -13.15 -2.87
C VAL A 76 0.72 -13.07 -2.18
N GLY A 77 1.20 -11.86 -1.93
CA GLY A 77 2.43 -11.63 -1.20
C GLY A 77 2.37 -10.41 -0.31
N VAL A 78 3.16 -10.45 0.76
CA VAL A 78 3.23 -9.40 1.77
C VAL A 78 4.66 -9.02 2.13
N PHE A 79 4.85 -7.79 2.58
CA PHE A 79 6.11 -7.34 3.17
C PHE A 79 5.86 -6.39 4.33
N GLY A 80 6.85 -6.29 5.23
CA GLY A 80 6.74 -5.49 6.44
C GLY A 80 6.90 -6.34 7.68
N GLU A 81 6.65 -5.75 8.84
CA GLU A 81 6.76 -6.44 10.11
C GLU A 81 5.38 -6.81 10.66
N ALA A 82 5.19 -8.07 11.03
CA ALA A 82 3.98 -8.57 11.71
C ALA A 82 4.19 -8.84 13.20
N ASN A 83 5.40 -8.67 13.72
CA ASN A 83 5.73 -8.96 15.11
C ASN A 83 5.51 -7.69 15.95
N GLY A 84 4.43 -7.65 16.74
CA GLY A 84 4.11 -6.56 17.65
C GLY A 84 2.85 -6.88 18.47
N PRO A 85 2.60 -6.18 19.59
CA PRO A 85 1.46 -6.48 20.48
C PRO A 85 0.08 -6.28 19.84
N ASP A 86 0.00 -5.61 18.68
CA ASP A 86 -1.24 -5.17 18.04
C ASP A 86 -1.53 -5.85 16.68
N ASP A 87 -0.93 -7.03 16.41
CA ASP A 87 -1.15 -7.84 15.19
C ASP A 87 -1.41 -7.00 13.93
N LEU A 88 -0.41 -6.25 13.45
CA LEU A 88 -0.50 -5.32 12.29
C LEU A 88 -1.02 -5.96 10.99
N TYR A 89 -1.11 -7.29 10.96
CA TYR A 89 -1.63 -8.11 9.87
C TYR A 89 -3.15 -8.34 9.95
N GLY A 90 -3.83 -7.93 11.02
CA GLY A 90 -5.29 -8.06 11.16
C GLY A 90 -5.79 -9.46 10.83
N ASN A 91 -6.75 -9.57 9.91
CA ASN A 91 -7.34 -10.85 9.50
C ASN A 91 -6.58 -11.58 8.37
N VAL A 92 -5.38 -11.13 7.99
CA VAL A 92 -4.59 -11.78 6.93
C VAL A 92 -4.24 -13.21 7.34
N ASP A 93 -4.53 -14.18 6.47
CA ASP A 93 -4.06 -15.55 6.62
C ASP A 93 -2.58 -15.61 6.24
N LEU A 94 -1.73 -15.71 7.26
CA LEU A 94 -0.28 -15.69 7.12
C LEU A 94 0.28 -16.95 6.43
N ASP A 95 -0.48 -18.04 6.39
CA ASP A 95 -0.11 -19.28 5.71
C ASP A 95 -0.49 -19.24 4.21
N ALA A 96 -1.43 -18.36 3.83
CA ALA A 96 -1.88 -18.18 2.46
C ALA A 96 -1.05 -17.17 1.65
N VAL A 97 -0.15 -16.41 2.30
CA VAL A 97 0.63 -15.34 1.67
C VAL A 97 2.13 -15.65 1.62
N THR A 98 2.80 -15.20 0.55
CA THR A 98 4.26 -15.27 0.45
C THR A 98 4.91 -14.01 1.02
N TRP A 99 5.82 -14.18 1.97
CA TRP A 99 6.59 -13.07 2.52
C TRP A 99 7.76 -12.68 1.60
N VAL A 100 7.74 -11.44 1.11
CA VAL A 100 8.86 -10.85 0.33
C VAL A 100 9.81 -10.03 1.20
N GLY A 101 9.50 -9.80 2.47
CA GLY A 101 10.40 -9.19 3.46
C GLY A 101 9.71 -9.09 4.81
N LYS A 102 10.40 -9.36 5.92
CA LYS A 102 9.78 -9.46 7.26
C LYS A 102 10.20 -8.34 8.23
N SER A 103 11.14 -7.50 7.81
CA SER A 103 11.70 -6.44 8.65
C SER A 103 12.04 -5.20 7.83
N TRP A 104 12.26 -4.09 8.53
CA TRP A 104 12.61 -2.82 7.89
C TRP A 104 13.88 -2.95 7.05
N GLY A 105 13.84 -2.48 5.80
CA GLY A 105 14.95 -2.59 4.85
C GLY A 105 15.07 -3.95 4.15
N GLU A 106 14.27 -4.95 4.51
CA GLU A 106 14.26 -6.24 3.82
C GLU A 106 13.25 -6.24 2.66
N PHE A 107 13.74 -6.54 1.45
CA PHE A 107 12.89 -6.75 0.27
C PHE A 107 13.55 -7.74 -0.71
N ASP A 108 13.07 -8.97 -0.72
CA ASP A 108 13.50 -10.08 -1.57
C ASP A 108 12.89 -9.95 -2.97
N MET A 109 13.67 -9.35 -3.88
CA MET A 109 13.27 -9.10 -5.26
C MET A 109 13.04 -10.39 -6.06
N GLU A 110 13.72 -11.50 -5.72
CA GLU A 110 13.55 -12.77 -6.42
C GLU A 110 12.16 -13.34 -6.12
N LYS A 111 11.80 -13.45 -4.83
CA LYS A 111 10.44 -13.85 -4.42
C LYS A 111 9.37 -12.94 -4.96
N PHE A 112 9.61 -11.62 -4.95
CA PHE A 112 8.68 -10.65 -5.52
C PHE A 112 8.41 -10.93 -7.00
N LEU A 113 9.43 -11.27 -7.79
CA LEU A 113 9.28 -11.58 -9.22
C LEU A 113 8.61 -12.93 -9.45
N ASP A 114 8.86 -13.93 -8.61
CA ASP A 114 8.24 -15.26 -8.69
C ASP A 114 6.71 -15.20 -8.52
N LEU A 115 6.23 -14.24 -7.72
CA LEU A 115 4.80 -13.97 -7.56
C LEU A 115 4.13 -13.38 -8.81
N ARG A 116 4.92 -12.98 -9.82
CA ARG A 116 4.42 -12.32 -11.05
C ARG A 116 3.45 -11.17 -10.72
N PRO A 117 3.93 -10.13 -10.03
CA PRO A 117 3.08 -9.13 -9.42
C PRO A 117 2.41 -8.28 -10.51
N HIS A 118 1.11 -8.05 -10.37
CA HIS A 118 0.31 -7.17 -11.21
C HIS A 118 0.18 -5.77 -10.58
N LEU A 119 0.34 -5.65 -9.26
CA LEU A 119 0.25 -4.40 -8.52
C LEU A 119 1.02 -4.52 -7.19
N LEU A 120 1.72 -3.45 -6.80
CA LEU A 120 2.23 -3.28 -5.45
C LEU A 120 1.50 -2.17 -4.71
N VAL A 121 1.07 -2.41 -3.47
CA VAL A 121 0.34 -1.45 -2.63
C VAL A 121 1.11 -1.22 -1.33
N ALA A 122 1.33 0.04 -0.96
CA ALA A 122 1.93 0.38 0.33
C ALA A 122 1.33 1.66 0.92
N PRO A 123 1.27 1.80 2.25
CA PRO A 123 1.01 3.09 2.85
C PRO A 123 2.17 4.05 2.64
N MET A 124 1.93 5.34 2.88
CA MET A 124 2.95 6.39 2.85
C MET A 124 2.86 7.25 4.11
N ASN A 125 3.94 7.25 4.88
CA ASN A 125 4.14 8.16 6.02
C ASN A 125 4.92 9.41 5.61
N THR A 126 5.80 9.27 4.61
CA THR A 126 6.55 10.36 3.98
C THR A 126 6.03 10.55 2.56
N PRO A 127 5.90 11.80 2.06
CA PRO A 127 5.51 12.05 0.67
C PRO A 127 6.34 11.23 -0.32
N ASP A 128 5.67 10.64 -1.30
CA ASP A 128 6.25 9.84 -2.39
C ASP A 128 7.00 8.55 -2.00
N GLN A 129 7.14 8.24 -0.71
CA GLN A 129 7.82 7.03 -0.24
C GLN A 129 6.83 5.92 0.12
N LEU A 130 6.96 4.79 -0.58
CA LEU A 130 6.20 3.57 -0.28
C LEU A 130 6.80 2.92 0.97
N TRP A 131 6.02 2.88 2.05
CA TRP A 131 6.48 2.37 3.35
C TRP A 131 6.99 0.92 3.23
N TYR A 132 8.16 0.65 3.85
CA TYR A 132 8.90 -0.63 3.78
C TYR A 132 9.47 -1.05 2.42
N VAL A 133 9.27 -0.29 1.34
CA VAL A 133 10.04 -0.49 0.11
C VAL A 133 11.38 0.24 0.26
N PRO A 134 12.54 -0.44 0.21
CA PRO A 134 13.82 0.25 0.26
C PRO A 134 13.93 1.26 -0.88
N GLU A 135 14.42 2.47 -0.58
CA GLU A 135 14.43 3.59 -1.54
C GLU A 135 15.23 3.24 -2.80
N GLU A 136 16.35 2.56 -2.64
CA GLU A 136 17.20 2.08 -3.74
C GLU A 136 16.56 0.98 -4.60
N MET A 137 15.44 0.40 -4.16
CA MET A 137 14.68 -0.63 -4.87
C MET A 137 13.39 -0.09 -5.50
N ALA A 138 12.92 1.09 -5.12
CA ALA A 138 11.64 1.67 -5.58
C ALA A 138 11.54 1.69 -7.13
N ASP A 139 12.58 2.18 -7.81
CA ASP A 139 12.62 2.21 -9.28
C ASP A 139 12.63 0.82 -9.92
N LYS A 140 13.26 -0.16 -9.26
CA LYS A 140 13.31 -1.54 -9.78
C LYS A 140 11.95 -2.21 -9.65
N VAL A 141 11.24 -1.98 -8.54
CA VAL A 141 9.87 -2.45 -8.30
C VAL A 141 8.90 -1.83 -9.30
N ALA A 142 8.96 -0.50 -9.47
CA ALA A 142 8.06 0.22 -10.38
C ALA A 142 8.22 -0.18 -11.86
N LYS A 143 9.39 -0.71 -12.25
CA LYS A 143 9.63 -1.28 -13.59
C LYS A 143 8.98 -2.66 -13.80
N ARG A 144 8.44 -3.30 -12.76
CA ARG A 144 7.84 -4.64 -12.83
C ARG A 144 6.32 -4.61 -12.82
N CYS A 145 5.74 -3.76 -12.00
CA CYS A 145 4.30 -3.55 -11.94
C CYS A 145 3.98 -2.11 -11.51
N PRO A 146 2.75 -1.64 -11.77
CA PRO A 146 2.24 -0.41 -11.16
C PRO A 146 2.37 -0.44 -9.63
N THR A 147 2.50 0.75 -9.03
CA THR A 147 2.53 0.92 -7.58
C THR A 147 1.45 1.90 -7.15
N VAL A 148 0.81 1.63 -6.02
CA VAL A 148 -0.19 2.51 -5.41
C VAL A 148 0.25 2.86 -3.99
N GLY A 149 0.39 4.15 -3.73
CA GLY A 149 0.67 4.71 -2.41
C GLY A 149 -0.59 5.33 -1.80
N ILE A 150 -0.97 4.86 -0.60
CA ILE A 150 -2.07 5.45 0.18
C ILE A 150 -1.49 6.27 1.32
N LYS A 151 -1.82 7.56 1.40
CA LYS A 151 -1.30 8.46 2.43
C LYS A 151 -1.96 8.16 3.77
N GLN A 152 -1.16 7.96 4.82
CA GLN A 152 -1.67 7.75 6.19
C GLN A 152 -1.64 9.05 6.98
N LEU A 153 -0.44 9.58 7.25
CA LEU A 153 -0.28 10.77 8.09
C LEU A 153 -0.95 12.02 7.48
N SER A 154 -1.37 12.94 8.35
CA SER A 154 -2.11 14.16 8.03
C SER A 154 -3.39 13.92 7.22
N THR A 155 -3.99 12.74 7.37
CA THR A 155 -5.24 12.33 6.73
C THR A 155 -6.10 11.62 7.79
N PRO A 156 -7.32 12.08 8.10
CA PRO A 156 -8.19 11.40 9.05
C PRO A 156 -8.40 9.92 8.68
N VAL A 157 -8.45 9.03 9.68
CA VAL A 157 -8.45 7.57 9.43
C VAL A 157 -9.67 7.09 8.64
N ASP A 158 -10.83 7.74 8.78
CA ASP A 158 -12.02 7.46 7.96
C ASP A 158 -11.76 7.71 6.46
N LYS A 159 -10.95 8.73 6.14
CA LYS A 159 -10.52 9.02 4.77
C LYS A 159 -9.49 8.01 4.28
N VAL A 160 -8.56 7.58 5.13
CA VAL A 160 -7.61 6.50 4.79
C VAL A 160 -8.36 5.21 4.46
N ILE A 161 -9.32 4.82 5.30
CA ILE A 161 -10.20 3.66 5.07
C ILE A 161 -10.94 3.81 3.74
N GLN A 162 -11.51 4.99 3.46
CA GLN A 162 -12.19 5.24 2.20
C GLN A 162 -11.26 5.07 0.99
N ARG A 163 -9.99 5.48 1.08
CA ARG A 163 -9.02 5.30 -0.02
C ARG A 163 -8.72 3.82 -0.29
N TYR A 164 -8.63 2.98 0.74
CA TYR A 164 -8.53 1.54 0.56
C TYR A 164 -9.82 0.94 -0.01
N ALA A 165 -10.99 1.42 0.39
CA ALA A 165 -12.27 1.01 -0.21
C ALA A 165 -12.33 1.36 -1.70
N ASP A 166 -11.95 2.59 -2.09
CA ASP A 166 -11.88 3.00 -3.49
C ASP A 166 -10.95 2.09 -4.31
N LEU A 167 -9.77 1.77 -3.74
CA LEU A 167 -8.82 0.85 -4.36
C LEU A 167 -9.42 -0.55 -4.51
N ALA A 168 -10.02 -1.10 -3.45
CA ALA A 168 -10.66 -2.42 -3.47
C ALA A 168 -11.81 -2.49 -4.50
N ALA A 169 -12.66 -1.47 -4.58
CA ALA A 169 -13.71 -1.38 -5.60
C ALA A 169 -13.13 -1.37 -7.02
N SER A 170 -12.04 -0.61 -7.25
CA SER A 170 -11.37 -0.61 -8.56
C SER A 170 -10.80 -2.00 -8.93
N LEU A 171 -10.47 -2.81 -7.93
CA LEU A 171 -9.97 -4.18 -8.08
C LEU A 171 -11.10 -5.22 -8.16
N GLY A 172 -12.36 -4.80 -8.14
CA GLY A 172 -13.53 -5.66 -8.28
C GLY A 172 -14.12 -6.18 -6.98
N ALA A 173 -13.77 -5.60 -5.83
CA ALA A 173 -14.43 -5.93 -4.56
C ALA A 173 -15.91 -5.53 -4.57
N ASP A 174 -16.75 -6.40 -4.00
CA ASP A 174 -18.15 -6.07 -3.69
C ASP A 174 -18.23 -5.36 -2.34
N LEU A 175 -18.30 -4.03 -2.37
CA LEU A 175 -18.37 -3.21 -1.16
C LEU A 175 -19.77 -3.14 -0.53
N ASP A 176 -20.80 -3.65 -1.21
CA ASP A 176 -22.18 -3.68 -0.74
C ASP A 176 -22.52 -4.99 0.00
N GLY A 177 -21.55 -5.89 0.11
CA GLY A 177 -21.66 -7.13 0.85
C GLY A 177 -22.00 -6.92 2.34
N PRO A 178 -22.74 -7.85 2.96
CA PRO A 178 -23.28 -7.66 4.31
C PRO A 178 -22.19 -7.42 5.37
N ALA A 179 -21.04 -8.10 5.28
CA ALA A 179 -19.95 -7.92 6.24
C ALA A 179 -19.37 -6.50 6.22
N ILE A 180 -19.22 -5.90 5.03
CA ILE A 180 -18.70 -4.53 4.87
C ILE A 180 -19.76 -3.52 5.31
N ALA A 181 -21.03 -3.76 5.00
CA ALA A 181 -22.14 -2.92 5.46
C ALA A 181 -22.23 -2.90 7.01
N ASP A 182 -22.11 -4.06 7.65
CA ASP A 182 -22.11 -4.18 9.10
C ASP A 182 -20.88 -3.51 9.74
N ALA A 183 -19.68 -3.70 9.17
CA ALA A 183 -18.47 -3.03 9.63
C ALA A 183 -18.56 -1.50 9.52
N ARG A 184 -19.12 -0.99 8.42
CA ARG A 184 -19.37 0.44 8.22
C ARG A 184 -20.34 0.99 9.26
N LYS A 185 -21.44 0.28 9.51
CA LYS A 185 -22.42 0.65 10.54
C LYS A 185 -21.79 0.68 11.93
N ALA A 186 -20.99 -0.33 12.27
CA ALA A 186 -20.28 -0.40 13.54
C ALA A 186 -19.28 0.76 13.71
N PHE A 187 -18.50 1.06 12.66
CA PHE A 187 -17.58 2.20 12.66
C PHE A 187 -18.31 3.53 12.87
N THR A 188 -19.41 3.78 12.13
CA THR A 188 -20.22 5.00 12.30
C THR A 188 -20.77 5.11 13.71
N ALA A 189 -21.34 4.03 14.26
CA ALA A 189 -21.87 4.03 15.63
C ALA A 189 -20.79 4.35 16.68
N ALA A 190 -19.58 3.78 16.54
CA ALA A 190 -18.47 4.07 17.44
C ALA A 190 -18.01 5.54 17.37
N VAL A 191 -17.99 6.13 16.17
CA VAL A 191 -17.66 7.56 16.01
C VAL A 191 -18.74 8.45 16.60
N ASP A 192 -20.02 8.09 16.47
CA ASP A 192 -21.13 8.83 17.08
C ASP A 192 -21.09 8.75 18.61
N GLU A 193 -20.71 7.61 19.18
CA GLU A 193 -20.47 7.47 20.62
C GLU A 193 -19.33 8.38 21.10
N LEU A 194 -18.22 8.44 20.35
CA LEU A 194 -17.12 9.36 20.65
C LEU A 194 -17.56 10.83 20.65
N ARG A 195 -18.44 11.22 19.72
CA ARG A 195 -19.02 12.58 19.69
C ARG A 195 -19.88 12.87 20.92
N ALA A 196 -20.73 11.92 21.31
CA ALA A 196 -21.56 12.07 22.51
C ALA A 196 -20.69 12.22 23.78
N VAL A 197 -19.65 11.38 23.92
CA VAL A 197 -18.69 11.49 25.03
C VAL A 197 -17.97 12.83 25.03
N ALA A 198 -17.55 13.33 23.85
CA ALA A 198 -16.90 14.64 23.73
C ALA A 198 -17.80 15.80 24.20
N GLU A 199 -19.10 15.73 23.90
CA GLU A 199 -20.08 16.74 24.32
C GLU A 199 -20.32 16.73 25.84
N GLU A 200 -20.41 15.54 26.43
CA GLU A 200 -20.63 15.35 27.86
C GLU A 200 -19.39 15.66 28.71
N ARG A 201 -18.19 15.38 28.18
CA ARG A 201 -16.92 15.39 28.92
C ARG A 201 -15.91 16.38 28.36
N LYS A 202 -16.33 17.65 28.20
CA LYS A 202 -15.47 18.76 27.76
C LYS A 202 -14.27 19.03 28.69
N ASP A 203 -14.36 18.57 29.93
CA ASP A 203 -13.31 18.64 30.94
C ASP A 203 -12.19 17.61 30.73
N LEU A 204 -12.49 16.49 30.05
CA LEU A 204 -11.55 15.42 29.80
C LEU A 204 -10.49 15.89 28.80
N LYS A 205 -9.24 15.54 29.04
CA LYS A 205 -8.10 15.81 28.17
C LYS A 205 -7.39 14.50 27.86
N VAL A 206 -7.15 14.23 26.58
CA VAL A 206 -6.56 12.97 26.10
C VAL A 206 -5.21 13.23 25.46
N ALA A 207 -4.18 12.47 25.83
CA ALA A 207 -2.85 12.55 25.24
C ALA A 207 -2.46 11.19 24.66
N PHE A 208 -1.90 11.20 23.45
CA PHE A 208 -1.33 10.02 22.80
C PHE A 208 0.15 9.95 23.10
N VAL A 209 0.57 8.90 23.80
CA VAL A 209 1.96 8.71 24.21
C VAL A 209 2.45 7.31 23.87
N SER A 210 3.69 7.22 23.39
CA SER A 210 4.42 5.96 23.22
C SER A 210 5.62 5.97 24.15
N ALA A 211 5.72 4.99 25.03
CA ALA A 211 6.80 4.91 26.01
C ALA A 211 8.03 4.20 25.42
N ALA A 212 9.21 4.78 25.65
CA ALA A 212 10.50 4.13 25.52
C ALA A 212 11.14 4.01 26.92
N GLU A 213 12.31 3.38 27.00
CA GLU A 213 12.95 3.07 28.29
C GLU A 213 13.26 4.34 29.12
N GLU A 214 13.71 5.43 28.49
CA GLU A 214 14.15 6.65 29.19
C GLU A 214 13.29 7.91 28.91
N PHE A 215 12.39 7.84 27.94
CA PHE A 215 11.52 8.95 27.53
C PHE A 215 10.20 8.41 26.99
N PHE A 216 9.21 9.27 26.84
CA PHE A 216 8.05 8.93 26.02
C PHE A 216 7.93 9.92 24.87
N TYR A 217 7.44 9.43 23.74
CA TYR A 217 7.01 10.23 22.63
C TYR A 217 5.58 10.69 22.90
N TRP A 218 5.36 11.99 22.83
CA TRP A 218 4.01 12.55 22.79
C TRP A 218 3.67 12.86 21.33
N ALA A 219 2.70 12.13 20.80
CA ALA A 219 2.26 12.25 19.42
C ALA A 219 1.64 13.63 19.14
N ASN A 220 1.96 14.20 17.98
CA ASN A 220 1.29 15.40 17.48
C ASN A 220 -0.13 15.03 16.97
N PRO A 221 -1.21 15.49 17.64
CA PRO A 221 -2.57 15.09 17.25
C PRO A 221 -3.01 15.66 15.89
N ASP A 222 -2.26 16.60 15.30
CA ASP A 222 -2.55 17.15 13.98
C ASP A 222 -1.93 16.33 12.83
N VAL A 223 -1.20 15.26 13.16
CA VAL A 223 -0.48 14.42 12.18
C VAL A 223 -1.03 13.00 12.12
N PHE A 224 -1.35 12.36 13.24
CA PHE A 224 -1.79 10.96 13.21
C PHE A 224 -3.27 10.82 12.82
N SER A 225 -3.57 9.85 11.95
CA SER A 225 -4.88 9.69 11.31
C SER A 225 -6.03 9.43 12.29
N ASP A 226 -5.77 8.65 13.33
CA ASP A 226 -6.67 8.34 14.42
C ASP A 226 -6.91 9.56 15.32
N ALA A 227 -5.84 10.27 15.69
CA ALA A 227 -5.94 11.52 16.44
C ALA A 227 -6.75 12.58 15.69
N LEU A 228 -6.57 12.68 14.37
CA LEU A 228 -7.36 13.58 13.52
C LEU A 228 -8.85 13.24 13.57
N LEU A 229 -9.24 11.96 13.47
CA LEU A 229 -10.64 11.55 13.59
C LEU A 229 -11.21 11.89 14.98
N LEU A 230 -10.46 11.62 16.05
CA LEU A 230 -10.90 11.88 17.41
C LEU A 230 -11.08 13.38 17.67
N ARG A 231 -10.16 14.20 17.16
CA ARG A 231 -10.29 15.66 17.21
C ARG A 231 -11.51 16.13 16.42
N ASP A 232 -11.74 15.60 15.23
CA ASP A 232 -12.90 15.93 14.40
C ASP A 232 -14.23 15.46 15.05
N ALA A 233 -14.17 14.43 15.90
CA ALA A 233 -15.27 13.99 16.77
C ALA A 233 -15.45 14.88 18.03
N GLY A 234 -14.58 15.86 18.26
CA GLY A 234 -14.67 16.81 19.38
C GLY A 234 -13.86 16.43 20.62
N ILE A 235 -13.11 15.33 20.59
CA ILE A 235 -12.27 14.93 21.72
C ILE A 235 -11.17 15.97 21.93
N ASN A 236 -11.01 16.41 23.18
CA ASN A 236 -10.02 17.40 23.57
C ASN A 236 -8.62 16.77 23.68
N LEU A 237 -7.91 16.76 22.55
CA LEU A 237 -6.55 16.23 22.46
C LEU A 237 -5.53 17.24 22.96
N VAL A 238 -4.66 16.80 23.85
CA VAL A 238 -3.60 17.64 24.38
C VAL A 238 -2.45 17.69 23.39
N GLN A 239 -2.13 18.90 22.93
CA GLN A 239 -0.96 19.13 22.08
C GLN A 239 0.32 19.21 22.93
N PRO A 240 1.41 18.53 22.50
CA PRO A 240 2.70 18.74 23.14
C PRO A 240 3.19 20.16 22.85
N ASP A 241 3.54 20.89 23.90
CA ASP A 241 4.31 22.14 23.79
C ASP A 241 5.76 21.79 23.42
N VAL A 242 6.01 21.72 22.11
CA VAL A 242 7.34 21.63 21.48
C VAL A 242 7.51 22.74 20.46
N SER A 243 8.72 23.30 20.41
CA SER A 243 9.12 24.25 19.37
C SER A 243 9.06 23.58 18.00
N ASP A 244 8.66 24.31 16.96
CA ASP A 244 8.57 23.88 15.55
C ASP A 244 9.84 23.19 14.98
N GLU A 245 10.97 23.32 15.68
CA GLU A 245 12.27 22.72 15.35
C GLU A 245 12.40 21.23 15.77
N GLN A 246 11.49 20.72 16.60
CA GLN A 246 11.47 19.30 17.00
C GLN A 246 10.43 18.51 16.19
N ASP A 247 10.84 17.28 15.83
CA ASP A 247 10.19 16.29 14.97
C ASP A 247 8.69 16.49 14.67
N ARG A 248 8.35 16.63 13.38
CA ARG A 248 7.00 16.98 12.91
C ARG A 248 5.92 16.00 13.38
N ASN A 249 6.30 14.76 13.67
CA ASN A 249 5.37 13.70 14.07
C ASN A 249 5.16 13.65 15.59
N GLY A 250 6.03 14.23 16.42
CA GLY A 250 5.86 14.17 17.87
C GLY A 250 7.04 14.69 18.68
N ALA A 251 6.85 14.79 19.98
CA ALA A 251 7.82 15.32 20.92
C ALA A 251 8.44 14.20 21.78
N ALA A 252 9.77 14.05 21.79
CA ALA A 252 10.42 13.28 22.84
C ALA A 252 10.43 14.09 24.15
N VAL A 253 9.76 13.57 25.19
CA VAL A 253 9.69 14.21 26.50
C VAL A 253 10.39 13.32 27.53
N SER A 254 11.43 13.85 28.18
CA SER A 254 12.11 13.15 29.28
C SER A 254 11.21 13.02 30.51
N GLY A 255 11.33 11.91 31.24
CA GLY A 255 10.48 11.62 32.41
C GLY A 255 10.47 12.73 33.49
N GLU A 256 11.59 13.43 33.68
CA GLU A 256 11.71 14.53 34.65
C GLU A 256 10.93 15.79 34.23
N ARG A 257 10.81 16.09 32.92
CA ARG A 257 10.04 17.24 32.41
C ARG A 257 8.54 17.05 32.60
N SER A 258 8.07 15.81 32.58
CA SER A 258 6.64 15.45 32.67
C SER A 258 6.07 15.64 34.08
N ALA A 259 6.86 15.39 35.12
CA ALA A 259 6.48 15.64 36.51
C ALA A 259 6.26 17.14 36.81
N SER A 260 6.92 18.02 36.07
CA SER A 260 6.77 19.48 36.18
C SER A 260 5.48 19.97 35.47
N LYS A 261 5.15 19.43 34.28
CA LYS A 261 3.94 19.80 33.51
C LYS A 261 2.64 19.35 34.21
N ASN A 262 2.63 18.17 34.86
CA ASN A 262 1.47 17.72 35.66
C ASN A 262 1.12 18.62 36.85
N ARG A 263 2.03 19.50 37.28
CA ARG A 263 1.77 20.47 38.36
C ARG A 263 1.03 21.73 37.89
N LYS A 264 0.98 21.99 36.58
CA LYS A 264 0.22 23.10 35.97
C LYS A 264 -1.16 22.69 35.41
N LEU A 265 -1.47 21.40 35.42
CA LEU A 265 -2.74 20.82 34.95
C LEU A 265 -3.71 20.48 36.09
N ARG A 266 -3.37 20.82 37.34
CA ARG A 266 -4.26 20.77 38.51
C ARG A 266 -4.84 22.14 38.82
#